data_AF-A0A841WB89-F1
#
_entry.id   AF-A0A841WB89-F1
#
_cell.length_a   1.000
_cell.length_b   1.000
_cell.length_c   1.000
_cell.angle_alpha   90.00
_cell.angle_beta   90.00
_cell.angle_gamma   90.00
#
_symmetry.space_group_name_H-M   'P 1'
#
loop_
_entity.id
_entity.type
_entity.pdbx_description
1 polymer ?
#
loop_
_entity_poly.entity_id
_entity_poly.type
_entity_poly.pdbx_seq_one_letter_code
_entity_poly.pdbx_strand_id
1 'polypeptide(L)'
;MRLKILQQTPTLLSINLKPQGVLYWLFGGLFIAGGVFLITLVGKTTTFSCNRITSTEGSCQLIIQDIFKSNVKNWRFQELKGAKLDTKTTDKSGSYPLVLLTKSGSIPINLVNADSRQKEAKAKQINAILQNSQVSQLTIHEDSRLWTYPLGIFLIIVGSICIIYLLINRKITCILDKKLNRITIERQMLFDKEIIEAKLSKIVGLDIDAFTVENSSSYNIAFTMDNEDKIYLATGPMFTAKSAEQALNVIANFLNIESSN
;
A
#
# COMPACT_ATOMS: atom_id res chain seq x y z
N MET A 1 1.24 10.38 19.77
CA MET A 1 2.69 10.48 20.09
C MET A 1 2.98 9.84 21.44
N ARG A 2 4.17 9.26 21.64
CA ARG A 2 4.66 8.83 22.97
C ARG A 2 5.63 9.85 23.52
N LEU A 3 5.26 10.48 24.63
CA LEU A 3 6.10 11.41 25.39
C LEU A 3 7.10 10.64 26.27
N LYS A 4 8.36 11.08 26.27
CA LYS A 4 9.40 10.66 27.21
C LYS A 4 10.15 11.89 27.69
N ILE A 5 10.10 12.15 28.99
CA ILE A 5 10.91 13.20 29.62
C ILE A 5 12.35 12.70 29.68
N LEU A 6 13.29 13.45 29.12
CA LEU A 6 14.73 13.14 29.14
C LEU A 6 15.40 13.76 30.34
N GLN A 7 15.04 15.00 30.67
CA GLN A 7 15.56 15.74 31.80
C GLN A 7 14.52 16.74 32.29
N GLN A 8 14.35 16.85 33.60
CA GLN A 8 13.46 17.84 34.22
C GLN A 8 14.13 18.38 35.48
N THR A 9 14.44 19.66 35.44
CA THR A 9 14.98 20.45 36.55
C THR A 9 14.22 21.78 36.61
N PRO A 10 14.37 22.62 37.65
CA PRO A 10 13.71 23.92 37.68
C PRO A 10 14.09 24.86 36.52
N THR A 11 15.26 24.65 35.91
CA THR A 11 15.80 25.53 34.86
C THR A 11 15.87 24.91 33.47
N LEU A 12 15.73 23.59 33.35
CA LEU A 12 15.86 22.87 32.08
C LEU A 12 14.82 21.75 32.01
N LEU A 13 14.01 21.77 30.95
CA LEU A 13 13.11 20.69 30.56
C LEU A 13 13.52 20.19 29.18
N SER A 14 13.78 18.90 29.05
CA SER A 14 14.00 18.23 27.77
C SER A 14 13.02 17.07 27.62
N ILE A 15 12.20 17.13 26.59
CA ILE A 15 11.22 16.11 26.26
C ILE A 15 11.47 15.53 24.86
N ASN A 16 11.14 14.27 24.69
CA ASN A 16 11.26 13.52 23.47
C ASN A 16 9.92 12.91 23.12
N LEU A 17 9.46 13.18 21.90
CA LEU A 17 8.19 12.73 21.36
C LEU A 17 8.48 11.83 20.15
N LYS A 18 7.95 10.60 20.21
CA LYS A 18 8.07 9.64 19.11
C LYS A 18 6.69 9.22 18.61
N PRO A 19 6.49 9.11 17.28
CA PRO A 19 5.24 8.61 16.73
C PRO A 19 5.04 7.15 17.12
N GLN A 20 3.81 6.79 17.48
CA GLN A 20 3.42 5.38 17.67
C GLN A 20 3.08 4.81 16.30
N GLY A 21 4.11 4.50 15.52
CA GLY A 21 3.98 4.20 14.09
C GLY A 21 3.76 2.73 13.73
N VAL A 22 3.60 1.83 14.70
CA VAL A 22 3.58 0.37 14.44
C VAL A 22 2.46 -0.02 13.47
N LEU A 23 1.26 0.55 13.64
CA LEU A 23 0.13 0.29 12.75
C LEU A 23 0.36 0.81 11.33
N TYR A 24 0.84 2.05 11.18
CA TYR A 24 1.14 2.64 9.87
C TYR A 24 2.25 1.87 9.13
N TRP A 25 3.23 1.33 9.85
CA TRP A 25 4.28 0.49 9.26
C TRP A 25 3.72 -0.86 8.80
N LEU A 26 2.87 -1.50 9.61
CA LEU A 26 2.23 -2.76 9.28
C LEU A 26 1.27 -2.62 8.10
N PHE A 27 0.37 -1.62 8.14
CA PHE A 27 -0.55 -1.36 7.05
C PHE A 27 0.21 -0.92 5.80
N GLY A 28 1.14 0.01 5.90
CA GLY A 28 1.95 0.46 4.76
C GLY A 28 2.70 -0.68 4.08
N GLY A 29 3.35 -1.54 4.87
CA GLY A 29 4.02 -2.73 4.37
C GLY A 29 3.06 -3.73 3.70
N LEU A 30 1.90 -3.98 4.32
CA LEU A 30 0.88 -4.88 3.77
C LEU A 30 0.32 -4.37 2.43
N PHE A 31 0.03 -3.08 2.33
CA PHE A 31 -0.48 -2.45 1.10
C PHE A 31 0.55 -2.53 -0.03
N ILE A 32 1.82 -2.22 0.24
CA ILE A 32 2.90 -2.35 -0.75
C ILE A 32 3.08 -3.80 -1.18
N ALA A 33 3.15 -4.73 -0.22
CA ALA A 33 3.30 -6.15 -0.53
C ALA A 33 2.12 -6.68 -1.36
N GLY A 34 0.89 -6.29 -1.02
CA GLY A 34 -0.32 -6.63 -1.77
C GLY A 34 -0.31 -6.06 -3.19
N GLY A 35 0.11 -4.80 -3.36
CA GLY A 35 0.22 -4.17 -4.68
C GLY A 35 1.26 -4.85 -5.57
N VAL A 36 2.44 -5.16 -5.03
CA VAL A 36 3.49 -5.92 -5.73
C VAL A 36 3.00 -7.32 -6.08
N PHE A 37 2.30 -8.00 -5.16
CA PHE A 37 1.71 -9.31 -5.41
C PHE A 37 0.72 -9.29 -6.58
N LEU A 38 -0.20 -8.31 -6.62
CA LEU A 38 -1.16 -8.18 -7.72
C LEU A 38 -0.47 -8.00 -9.07
N ILE A 39 0.50 -7.10 -9.16
CA ILE A 39 1.20 -6.80 -10.42
C ILE A 39 1.99 -8.01 -10.91
N THR A 40 2.69 -8.71 -10.01
CA THR A 40 3.66 -9.75 -10.38
C THR A 40 3.05 -11.13 -10.61
N LEU A 41 2.04 -11.52 -9.83
CA LEU A 41 1.49 -12.89 -9.87
C LEU A 41 0.14 -12.97 -10.59
N VAL A 42 -0.64 -11.89 -10.51
CA VAL A 42 -1.99 -11.84 -11.08
C VAL A 42 -1.95 -11.19 -12.46
N GLY A 43 -1.25 -10.05 -12.59
CA GLY A 43 -1.17 -9.26 -13.83
C GLY A 43 -0.45 -9.97 -14.98
N LYS A 44 -1.22 -10.65 -15.81
CA LYS A 44 -0.75 -11.35 -17.01
C LYS A 44 -1.77 -11.32 -18.14
N THR A 45 -1.28 -11.58 -19.34
CA THR A 45 -2.10 -11.79 -20.53
C THR A 45 -2.03 -13.25 -20.92
N THR A 46 -3.19 -13.87 -21.09
CA THR A 46 -3.33 -15.25 -21.55
C THR A 46 -4.03 -15.23 -22.90
N THR A 47 -3.33 -15.68 -23.95
CA THR A 47 -3.90 -15.83 -25.29
C THR A 47 -3.78 -17.29 -25.72
N PHE A 48 -4.90 -17.94 -25.94
CA PHE A 48 -4.97 -19.25 -26.58
C PHE A 48 -5.55 -19.08 -27.98
N SER A 49 -4.77 -19.41 -29.00
CA SER A 49 -5.19 -19.35 -30.39
C SER A 49 -5.06 -20.71 -31.02
N CYS A 50 -6.05 -21.13 -31.79
CA CYS A 50 -5.95 -22.30 -32.62
C CYS A 50 -6.43 -22.00 -34.04
N ASN A 51 -5.63 -22.42 -35.00
CA ASN A 51 -5.93 -22.31 -36.43
C ASN A 51 -5.95 -23.71 -37.05
N ARG A 52 -7.10 -24.08 -37.57
CA ARG A 52 -7.39 -25.36 -38.22
C ARG A 52 -7.39 -25.14 -39.73
N ILE A 53 -6.47 -25.82 -40.41
CA ILE A 53 -6.30 -25.74 -41.87
C ILE A 53 -7.14 -26.83 -42.56
N THR A 54 -7.12 -28.05 -42.01
CA THR A 54 -7.95 -29.18 -42.48
C THR A 54 -8.56 -29.94 -41.30
N SER A 55 -9.32 -31.02 -41.56
CA SER A 55 -9.93 -31.81 -40.49
C SER A 55 -8.89 -32.42 -39.52
N THR A 56 -7.65 -32.60 -39.96
CA THR A 56 -6.56 -33.23 -39.19
C THR A 56 -5.30 -32.37 -39.09
N GLU A 57 -5.20 -31.26 -39.81
CA GLU A 57 -4.02 -30.37 -39.79
C GLU A 57 -4.36 -28.97 -39.27
N GLY A 58 -3.43 -28.43 -38.49
CA GLY A 58 -3.55 -27.12 -37.87
C GLY A 58 -2.54 -26.97 -36.74
N SER A 59 -2.53 -25.78 -36.14
CA SER A 59 -1.67 -25.46 -35.01
C SER A 59 -2.45 -24.72 -33.94
N CYS A 60 -2.16 -25.03 -32.68
CA CYS A 60 -2.66 -24.24 -31.56
C CYS A 60 -1.48 -23.74 -30.73
N GLN A 61 -1.65 -22.55 -30.15
CA GLN A 61 -0.64 -21.86 -29.38
C GLN A 61 -1.27 -21.27 -28.12
N LEU A 62 -0.57 -21.41 -26.99
CA LEU A 62 -0.87 -20.73 -25.74
C LEU A 62 0.28 -19.78 -25.43
N ILE A 63 -0.02 -18.49 -25.39
CA ILE A 63 0.90 -17.42 -25.02
C ILE A 63 0.47 -16.90 -23.66
N ILE A 64 1.38 -16.96 -22.68
CA ILE A 64 1.19 -16.35 -21.36
C ILE A 64 2.30 -15.31 -21.19
N GLN A 65 1.91 -14.05 -21.10
CA GLN A 65 2.83 -12.93 -20.90
C GLN A 65 2.61 -12.34 -19.51
N ASP A 66 3.63 -12.43 -18.67
CA ASP A 66 3.72 -11.68 -17.41
C ASP A 66 4.74 -10.54 -17.56
N ILE A 67 4.97 -9.77 -16.49
CA ILE A 67 5.86 -8.61 -16.52
C ILE A 67 7.34 -8.98 -16.73
N PHE A 68 7.73 -10.23 -16.47
CA PHE A 68 9.13 -10.69 -16.53
C PHE A 68 9.42 -11.61 -17.71
N LYS A 69 8.45 -12.44 -18.12
CA LYS A 69 8.62 -13.53 -19.07
C LYS A 69 7.40 -13.71 -19.96
N SER A 70 7.67 -14.12 -21.19
CA SER A 70 6.69 -14.65 -22.12
C SER A 70 6.89 -16.15 -22.24
N ASN A 71 5.85 -16.93 -21.92
CA ASN A 71 5.85 -18.37 -22.08
C ASN A 71 4.95 -18.72 -23.26
N VAL A 72 5.54 -19.31 -24.29
CA VAL A 72 4.83 -19.76 -25.49
C VAL A 72 4.87 -21.27 -25.53
N LYS A 73 3.70 -21.90 -25.64
CA LYS A 73 3.57 -23.34 -25.86
C LYS A 73 2.80 -23.56 -27.16
N ASN A 74 3.35 -24.39 -28.02
CA ASN A 74 2.77 -24.73 -29.31
C ASN A 74 2.44 -26.22 -29.35
N TRP A 75 1.32 -26.55 -30.00
CA TRP A 75 0.90 -27.92 -30.24
C TRP A 75 0.43 -28.07 -31.68
N ARG A 76 0.66 -29.25 -32.23
CA ARG A 76 -0.05 -29.66 -33.45
C ARG A 76 -1.51 -29.92 -33.09
N PHE A 77 -2.42 -29.65 -34.02
CA PHE A 77 -3.86 -29.83 -33.79
C PHE A 77 -4.21 -31.23 -33.24
N GLN A 78 -3.56 -32.28 -33.77
CA GLN A 78 -3.76 -33.68 -33.37
C GLN A 78 -3.21 -34.02 -31.97
N GLU A 79 -2.42 -33.15 -31.35
CA GLU A 79 -1.90 -33.36 -30.00
C GLU A 79 -2.91 -32.97 -28.93
N LEU A 80 -3.89 -32.13 -29.28
CA LEU A 80 -4.99 -31.75 -28.40
C LEU A 80 -6.12 -32.79 -28.49
N LYS A 81 -6.52 -33.31 -27.34
CA LYS A 81 -7.66 -34.23 -27.18
C LYS A 81 -8.94 -33.51 -26.80
N GLY A 82 -8.82 -32.33 -26.18
CA GLY A 82 -9.97 -31.54 -25.72
C GLY A 82 -9.59 -30.50 -24.67
N ALA A 83 -10.60 -29.90 -24.08
CA ALA A 83 -10.50 -29.04 -22.91
C ALA A 83 -11.64 -29.35 -21.92
N LYS A 84 -11.39 -29.16 -20.63
CA LYS A 84 -12.41 -29.28 -19.60
C LYS A 84 -12.12 -28.32 -18.44
N LEU A 85 -13.15 -28.02 -17.65
CA LEU A 85 -12.96 -27.48 -16.31
C LEU A 85 -12.55 -28.63 -15.39
N ASP A 86 -11.42 -28.52 -14.70
CA ASP A 86 -11.05 -29.50 -13.68
C ASP A 86 -11.72 -29.15 -12.35
N THR A 87 -12.75 -29.90 -11.99
CA THR A 87 -13.49 -29.71 -10.72
C THR A 87 -12.89 -30.51 -9.56
N LYS A 88 -11.86 -31.33 -9.81
CA LYS A 88 -11.24 -32.17 -8.78
C LYS A 88 -10.08 -31.47 -8.07
N THR A 89 -9.54 -30.43 -8.69
CA THR A 89 -8.41 -29.66 -8.18
C THR A 89 -8.71 -28.18 -8.22
N THR A 90 -8.22 -27.43 -7.24
CA THR A 90 -8.19 -25.97 -7.27
C THR A 90 -6.82 -25.49 -7.72
N ASP A 91 -6.80 -24.40 -8.47
CA ASP A 91 -5.59 -23.66 -8.79
C ASP A 91 -5.07 -22.90 -7.57
N LYS A 92 -3.92 -22.23 -7.73
CA LYS A 92 -3.28 -21.43 -6.66
C LYS A 92 -4.16 -20.28 -6.15
N SER A 93 -5.19 -19.89 -6.90
CA SER A 93 -6.18 -18.88 -6.53
C SER A 93 -7.46 -19.47 -5.94
N GLY A 94 -7.51 -20.79 -5.71
CA GLY A 94 -8.69 -21.46 -5.16
C GLY A 94 -9.84 -21.65 -6.16
N SER A 95 -9.60 -21.42 -7.46
CA SER A 95 -10.60 -21.58 -8.52
C SER A 95 -10.40 -22.90 -9.27
N TYR A 96 -11.46 -23.43 -9.88
CA TYR A 96 -11.33 -24.59 -10.77
C TYR A 96 -10.60 -24.18 -12.05
N PRO A 97 -9.47 -24.82 -12.39
CA PRO A 97 -8.71 -24.44 -13.58
C PRO A 97 -9.37 -24.96 -14.85
N LEU A 98 -9.32 -24.17 -15.91
CA LEU A 98 -9.55 -24.66 -17.28
C LEU A 98 -8.30 -25.44 -17.69
N VAL A 99 -8.43 -26.70 -18.08
CA VAL A 99 -7.31 -27.55 -18.49
C VAL A 99 -7.47 -27.99 -19.94
N LEU A 100 -6.39 -27.85 -20.71
CA LEU A 100 -6.21 -28.50 -22.01
C LEU A 100 -5.79 -29.94 -21.80
N LEU A 101 -6.46 -30.85 -22.47
CA LEU A 101 -6.12 -32.27 -22.53
C LEU A 101 -5.26 -32.49 -23.77
N THR A 102 -4.02 -32.92 -23.58
CA THR A 102 -3.08 -33.21 -24.66
C THR A 102 -2.69 -34.69 -24.65
N LYS A 103 -2.00 -35.16 -25.69
CA LYS A 103 -1.44 -36.52 -25.72
C LYS A 103 -0.42 -36.78 -24.59
N SER A 104 0.32 -35.75 -24.18
CA SER A 104 1.36 -35.83 -23.14
C SER A 104 0.87 -35.50 -21.73
N GLY A 105 -0.40 -35.12 -21.56
CA GLY A 105 -0.99 -34.83 -20.25
C GLY A 105 -1.92 -33.61 -20.25
N SER A 106 -2.25 -33.12 -19.06
CA SER A 106 -3.15 -31.97 -18.86
C SER A 106 -2.35 -30.69 -18.62
N ILE A 107 -2.72 -29.59 -19.28
CA ILE A 107 -2.03 -28.30 -19.18
C ILE A 107 -3.04 -27.22 -18.77
N PRO A 108 -2.86 -26.55 -17.63
CA PRO A 108 -3.80 -25.52 -17.20
C PRO A 108 -3.67 -24.25 -18.06
N ILE A 109 -4.82 -23.69 -18.44
CA ILE A 109 -4.98 -22.33 -18.94
C ILE A 109 -5.48 -21.47 -17.77
N ASN A 110 -4.62 -20.60 -17.29
CA ASN A 110 -4.97 -19.69 -16.20
C ASN A 110 -5.70 -18.46 -16.75
N LEU A 111 -7.02 -18.47 -16.58
CA LEU A 111 -7.92 -17.35 -16.83
C LEU A 111 -8.36 -16.79 -15.48
N VAL A 112 -7.76 -15.69 -15.06
CA VAL A 112 -7.95 -15.03 -13.76
C VAL A 112 -9.27 -14.28 -13.72
N ASN A 113 -9.66 -13.65 -14.84
CA ASN A 113 -10.88 -12.86 -14.90
C ASN A 113 -12.12 -13.74 -15.13
N ALA A 114 -11.92 -15.00 -15.55
CA ALA A 114 -13.01 -15.91 -15.89
C ALA A 114 -13.52 -16.70 -14.68
N ASP A 115 -14.83 -16.66 -14.44
CA ASP A 115 -15.49 -17.54 -13.48
C ASP A 115 -15.61 -18.99 -14.00
N SER A 116 -16.08 -19.92 -13.15
CA SER A 116 -16.23 -21.33 -13.52
C SER A 116 -17.16 -21.55 -14.73
N ARG A 117 -18.25 -20.78 -14.87
CA ARG A 117 -19.19 -20.91 -15.99
C ARG A 117 -18.55 -20.42 -17.29
N GLN A 118 -17.83 -19.31 -17.23
CA GLN A 118 -17.09 -18.76 -18.36
C GLN A 118 -15.95 -19.70 -18.80
N LYS A 119 -15.22 -20.29 -17.84
CA LYS A 119 -14.20 -21.31 -18.11
C LYS A 119 -14.81 -22.56 -18.76
N GLU A 120 -15.96 -23.03 -18.29
CA GLU A 120 -16.67 -24.16 -18.90
C GLU A 120 -17.15 -23.83 -20.33
N ALA A 121 -17.69 -22.64 -20.55
CA ALA A 121 -18.09 -22.17 -21.88
C ALA A 121 -16.90 -22.11 -22.85
N LYS A 122 -15.74 -21.62 -22.39
CA LYS A 122 -14.49 -21.62 -23.17
C LYS A 122 -13.99 -23.05 -23.45
N ALA A 123 -14.11 -23.98 -22.50
CA ALA A 123 -13.80 -25.39 -22.74
C ALA A 123 -14.67 -25.98 -23.87
N LYS A 124 -15.97 -25.66 -23.87
CA LYS A 124 -16.90 -26.07 -24.95
C LYS A 124 -16.50 -25.48 -26.29
N GLN A 125 -16.08 -24.21 -26.34
CA GLN A 125 -15.57 -23.58 -27.58
C GLN A 125 -14.31 -24.29 -28.10
N ILE A 126 -13.38 -24.66 -27.22
CA ILE A 126 -12.17 -25.41 -27.59
C ILE A 126 -12.55 -26.80 -28.13
N ASN A 127 -13.47 -27.50 -27.48
CA ASN A 127 -13.93 -28.80 -27.96
C ASN A 127 -14.67 -28.70 -29.30
N ALA A 128 -15.43 -27.63 -29.52
CA ALA A 128 -16.13 -27.39 -30.77
C ALA A 128 -15.18 -27.23 -31.96
N ILE A 129 -14.09 -26.46 -31.82
CA ILE A 129 -13.10 -26.34 -32.91
C ILE A 129 -12.37 -27.67 -33.15
N LEU A 130 -12.12 -28.46 -32.11
CA LEU A 130 -11.46 -29.77 -32.23
C LEU A 130 -12.35 -30.84 -32.88
N GLN A 131 -13.67 -30.80 -32.64
CA GLN A 131 -14.61 -31.84 -33.12
C GLN A 131 -15.36 -31.44 -34.40
N ASN A 132 -15.72 -30.16 -34.57
CA ASN A 132 -16.57 -29.68 -35.66
C ASN A 132 -15.74 -28.99 -36.74
N SER A 133 -15.87 -29.42 -38.00
CA SER A 133 -15.08 -28.91 -39.14
C SER A 133 -15.49 -27.51 -39.61
N GLN A 134 -16.60 -26.93 -39.12
CA GLN A 134 -17.07 -25.62 -39.57
C GLN A 134 -16.40 -24.42 -38.89
N VAL A 135 -15.69 -24.63 -37.78
CA VAL A 135 -14.93 -23.57 -37.10
C VAL A 135 -13.45 -23.74 -37.44
N SER A 136 -12.89 -22.82 -38.22
CA SER A 136 -11.50 -22.86 -38.65
C SER A 136 -10.54 -22.14 -37.69
N GLN A 137 -11.04 -21.17 -36.90
CA GLN A 137 -10.19 -20.38 -36.01
C GLN A 137 -10.89 -20.08 -34.68
N LEU A 138 -10.12 -20.18 -33.59
CA LEU A 138 -10.55 -19.80 -32.24
C LEU A 138 -9.42 -19.00 -31.59
N THR A 139 -9.75 -17.82 -31.07
CA THR A 139 -8.85 -17.04 -30.22
C THR A 139 -9.55 -16.70 -28.91
N ILE A 140 -8.99 -17.17 -27.82
CA ILE A 140 -9.37 -16.81 -26.46
C ILE A 140 -8.29 -15.89 -25.92
N HIS A 141 -8.64 -14.64 -25.68
CA HIS A 141 -7.74 -13.65 -25.12
C HIS A 141 -8.30 -13.15 -23.79
N GLU A 142 -7.42 -13.05 -22.80
CA GLU A 142 -7.70 -12.42 -21.52
C GLU A 142 -6.51 -11.58 -21.07
N ASP A 143 -6.77 -10.31 -20.78
CA ASP A 143 -5.79 -9.40 -20.21
C ASP A 143 -6.21 -8.98 -18.81
N SER A 144 -5.59 -9.60 -17.80
CA SER A 144 -5.82 -9.25 -16.39
C SER A 144 -5.02 -8.03 -15.95
N ARG A 145 -4.05 -7.56 -16.76
CA ARG A 145 -3.22 -6.37 -16.45
C ARG A 145 -4.06 -5.11 -16.37
N LEU A 146 -5.13 -5.02 -17.15
CA LEU A 146 -6.00 -3.84 -17.24
C LEU A 146 -6.56 -3.39 -15.89
N TRP A 147 -6.86 -4.31 -14.98
CA TRP A 147 -7.33 -3.98 -13.63
C TRP A 147 -6.26 -4.18 -12.54
N THR A 148 -5.42 -5.21 -12.68
CA THR A 148 -4.40 -5.52 -11.65
C THR A 148 -3.30 -4.46 -11.55
N TYR A 149 -2.90 -3.84 -12.67
CA TYR A 149 -1.86 -2.81 -12.67
C TYR A 149 -2.32 -1.51 -12.01
N PRO A 150 -3.45 -0.88 -12.40
CA PRO A 150 -3.89 0.35 -11.74
C PRO A 150 -4.20 0.12 -10.26
N LEU A 151 -4.83 -1.00 -9.90
CA LEU A 151 -5.09 -1.32 -8.49
C LEU A 151 -3.78 -1.56 -7.72
N GLY A 152 -2.84 -2.32 -8.29
CA GLY A 152 -1.56 -2.59 -7.65
C GLY A 152 -0.74 -1.31 -7.42
N ILE A 153 -0.69 -0.42 -8.42
CA ILE A 153 -0.02 0.88 -8.31
C ILE A 153 -0.70 1.73 -7.22
N PHE A 154 -2.02 1.78 -7.21
CA PHE A 154 -2.77 2.52 -6.18
C PHE A 154 -2.43 2.02 -4.76
N LEU A 155 -2.40 0.70 -4.54
CA LEU A 155 -2.03 0.14 -3.22
C LEU A 155 -0.59 0.50 -2.83
N ILE A 156 0.35 0.45 -3.79
CA ILE A 156 1.75 0.85 -3.53
C ILE A 156 1.85 2.33 -3.15
N ILE A 157 1.13 3.21 -3.84
CA ILE A 157 1.12 4.65 -3.55
C ILE A 157 0.58 4.90 -2.14
N VAL A 158 -0.60 4.34 -1.82
CA VAL A 158 -1.22 4.50 -0.50
C VAL A 158 -0.30 3.97 0.60
N GLY A 159 0.26 2.77 0.42
CA GLY A 159 1.18 2.18 1.38
C GLY A 159 2.46 3.01 1.55
N SER A 160 2.98 3.58 0.47
CA SER A 160 4.16 4.46 0.50
C SER A 160 3.88 5.75 1.28
N ILE A 161 2.70 6.36 1.10
CA ILE A 161 2.29 7.57 1.85
C ILE A 161 2.24 7.25 3.35
N CYS A 162 1.66 6.11 3.75
CA CYS A 162 1.61 5.69 5.16
C CYS A 162 3.02 5.58 5.77
N ILE A 163 3.97 4.99 5.03
CA ILE A 163 5.35 4.87 5.48
C ILE A 163 6.05 6.23 5.53
N ILE A 164 5.92 7.05 4.48
CA ILE A 164 6.53 8.39 4.41
C ILE A 164 6.08 9.27 5.59
N TYR A 165 4.80 9.22 5.95
CA TYR A 165 4.26 10.01 7.07
C TYR A 165 4.96 9.69 8.40
N LEU A 166 5.36 8.43 8.63
CA LEU A 166 6.17 8.05 9.79
C LEU A 166 7.61 8.57 9.74
N LEU A 167 8.17 8.67 8.53
CA LEU A 167 9.56 9.03 8.33
C LEU A 167 9.80 10.54 8.45
N ILE A 168 8.79 11.38 8.18
CA ILE A 168 8.89 12.84 8.30
C ILE A 168 8.98 13.30 9.77
N ASN A 169 8.44 12.56 10.73
CA ASN A 169 8.44 12.95 12.15
C ASN A 169 8.99 11.84 13.07
N ARG A 170 10.15 11.29 12.72
CA ARG A 170 10.74 10.14 13.41
C ARG A 170 10.97 10.39 14.91
N LYS A 171 11.37 11.61 15.26
CA LYS A 171 11.63 12.03 16.63
C LYS A 171 11.54 13.55 16.73
N ILE A 172 10.82 14.06 17.72
CA ILE A 172 10.79 15.48 18.06
C ILE A 172 11.43 15.63 19.45
N THR A 173 12.42 16.50 19.55
CA THR A 173 13.05 16.85 20.83
C THR A 173 12.74 18.32 21.11
N CYS A 174 12.11 18.60 22.25
CA CYS A 174 11.86 19.96 22.69
C CYS A 174 12.66 20.21 23.97
N ILE A 175 13.45 21.29 23.96
CA ILE A 175 14.33 21.69 25.05
C ILE A 175 13.95 23.12 25.44
N LEU A 176 13.58 23.31 26.70
CA LEU A 176 13.28 24.60 27.27
C LEU A 176 14.32 24.89 28.36
N ASP A 177 15.11 25.94 28.16
CA ASP A 177 16.19 26.36 29.07
C ASP A 177 15.92 27.78 29.58
N LYS A 178 15.61 27.89 30.87
CA LYS A 178 15.38 29.17 31.55
C LYS A 178 16.66 29.95 31.79
N LYS A 179 17.82 29.29 31.95
CA LYS A 179 19.11 29.98 32.14
C LYS A 179 19.55 30.67 30.86
N LEU A 180 19.37 29.99 29.73
CA LEU A 180 19.70 30.53 28.40
C LEU A 180 18.56 31.33 27.77
N ASN A 181 17.40 31.42 28.45
CA ASN A 181 16.17 32.04 27.93
C ASN A 181 15.81 31.55 26.52
N ARG A 182 15.87 30.23 26.30
CA ARG A 182 15.78 29.62 24.97
C ARG A 182 14.84 28.41 24.93
N ILE A 183 14.05 28.34 23.87
CA ILE A 183 13.36 27.12 23.44
C ILE A 183 14.06 26.59 22.18
N THR A 184 14.24 25.28 22.10
CA THR A 184 14.77 24.57 20.94
C THR A 184 13.86 23.41 20.60
N ILE A 185 13.32 23.40 19.38
CA ILE A 185 12.53 22.31 18.84
C ILE A 185 13.34 21.70 17.70
N GLU A 186 13.83 20.48 17.93
CA GLU A 186 14.52 19.67 16.94
C GLU A 186 13.56 18.62 16.40
N ARG A 187 13.27 18.67 15.10
CA ARG A 187 12.46 17.67 14.40
C ARG A 187 13.39 16.84 13.52
N GLN A 188 13.53 15.57 13.88
CA GLN A 188 14.34 14.63 13.13
C GLN A 188 13.49 13.94 12.07
N MET A 189 13.82 14.22 10.81
CA MET A 189 13.28 13.54 9.63
C MET A 189 14.18 12.34 9.27
N LEU A 190 13.89 11.70 8.13
CA LEU A 190 14.65 10.53 7.68
C LEU A 190 16.11 10.86 7.33
N PHE A 191 16.33 11.96 6.62
CA PHE A 191 17.63 12.36 6.09
C PHE A 191 18.07 13.76 6.54
N ASP A 192 17.22 14.47 7.28
CA ASP A 192 17.49 15.84 7.69
C ASP A 192 16.98 16.10 9.12
N LYS A 193 17.39 17.23 9.68
CA LYS A 193 16.93 17.76 10.96
C LYS A 193 16.54 19.21 10.80
N GLU A 194 15.32 19.52 11.21
CA GLU A 194 14.88 20.91 11.33
C GLU A 194 15.10 21.35 12.77
N ILE A 195 15.79 22.47 12.99
CA ILE A 195 16.02 23.03 14.31
C ILE A 195 15.42 24.43 14.33
N ILE A 196 14.43 24.62 15.22
CA ILE A 196 13.82 25.92 15.47
C ILE A 196 14.27 26.39 16.84
N GLU A 197 14.79 27.62 16.90
CA GLU A 197 15.21 28.26 18.13
C GLU A 197 14.46 29.58 18.32
N ALA A 198 13.93 29.79 19.53
CA ALA A 198 13.28 31.05 19.90
C ALA A 198 13.58 31.41 21.36
N LYS A 199 13.30 32.66 21.74
CA LYS A 199 13.47 33.12 23.12
C LYS A 199 12.30 32.64 23.98
N LEU A 200 12.60 32.08 25.15
CA LEU A 200 11.57 31.59 26.08
C LEU A 200 10.66 32.73 26.56
N SER A 201 11.24 33.91 26.83
CA SER A 201 10.53 35.10 27.28
C SER A 201 9.55 35.70 26.27
N LYS A 202 9.58 35.24 25.02
CA LYS A 202 8.63 35.66 23.99
C LYS A 202 7.38 34.78 23.93
N ILE A 203 7.36 33.66 24.65
CA ILE A 203 6.20 32.77 24.67
C ILE A 203 5.17 33.40 25.62
N VAL A 204 4.02 33.76 25.08
CA VAL A 204 2.90 34.35 25.83
C VAL A 204 1.80 33.34 26.12
N GLY A 205 1.73 32.26 25.33
CA GLY A 205 0.70 31.24 25.47
C GLY A 205 1.13 29.87 24.94
N LEU A 206 0.37 28.85 25.33
CA LEU A 206 0.56 27.47 24.89
C LEU A 206 -0.81 26.83 24.71
N ASP A 207 -1.11 26.41 23.48
CA ASP A 207 -2.45 25.94 23.10
C ASP A 207 -2.38 24.62 22.31
N ILE A 208 -3.51 23.92 22.25
CA ILE A 208 -3.70 22.76 21.39
C ILE A 208 -4.53 23.16 20.17
N ASP A 209 -3.94 23.12 18.99
CA ASP A 209 -4.66 23.31 17.74
C ASP A 209 -5.22 21.96 17.26
N ALA A 210 -6.54 21.90 17.10
CA ALA A 210 -7.26 20.73 16.61
C ALA A 210 -7.52 20.82 15.09
N PHE A 211 -7.22 19.73 14.39
CA PHE A 211 -7.39 19.59 12.95
C PHE A 211 -8.37 18.44 12.72
N THR A 212 -9.60 18.79 12.35
CA THR A 212 -10.68 17.82 12.14
C THR A 212 -10.88 17.59 10.66
N VAL A 213 -10.80 16.33 10.25
CA VAL A 213 -11.17 15.87 8.92
C VAL A 213 -12.27 14.83 9.10
N GLU A 214 -13.46 15.17 8.61
CA GLU A 214 -14.71 14.42 8.80
C GLU A 214 -14.98 14.17 10.30
N ASN A 215 -14.84 12.92 10.75
CA ASN A 215 -15.08 12.48 12.14
C ASN A 215 -13.79 12.17 12.90
N SER A 216 -12.63 12.49 12.34
CA SER A 216 -11.34 12.26 12.99
C SER A 216 -10.65 13.60 13.28
N SER A 217 -10.24 13.78 14.53
CA SER A 217 -9.47 14.94 14.97
C SER A 217 -8.03 14.54 15.29
N SER A 218 -7.09 15.30 14.74
CA SER A 218 -5.67 15.21 15.06
C SER A 218 -5.22 16.53 15.64
N TYR A 219 -4.26 16.51 16.56
CA TYR A 219 -3.91 17.67 17.36
C TYR A 219 -2.44 18.04 17.18
N ASN A 220 -2.11 19.32 17.39
CA ASN A 220 -0.75 19.82 17.49
C ASN A 220 -0.63 20.78 18.68
N ILE A 221 0.57 20.96 19.21
CA ILE A 221 0.84 21.92 20.28
C ILE A 221 1.47 23.16 19.64
N ALA A 222 0.90 24.33 19.90
CA ALA A 222 1.38 25.61 19.40
C ALA A 222 1.91 26.46 20.56
N PHE A 223 3.11 26.98 20.41
CA PHE A 223 3.66 28.06 21.24
C PHE A 223 3.26 29.38 20.61
N THR A 224 2.44 30.15 21.32
CA THR A 224 2.01 31.49 20.89
C THR A 224 3.04 32.51 21.36
N MET A 225 3.60 33.25 20.41
CA MET A 225 4.66 34.23 20.62
C MET A 225 4.08 35.63 20.86
N ASP A 226 4.89 36.54 21.41
CA ASP A 226 4.55 37.93 21.72
C ASP A 226 4.09 38.76 20.51
N ASN A 227 4.51 38.35 19.32
CA ASN A 227 4.11 38.91 18.03
C ASN A 227 2.94 38.16 17.37
N GLU A 228 2.21 37.34 18.12
CA GLU A 228 1.10 36.47 17.67
C GLU A 228 1.52 35.33 16.71
N ASP A 229 2.80 35.17 16.39
CA ASP A 229 3.28 34.03 15.62
C ASP A 229 3.14 32.72 16.41
N LYS A 230 2.81 31.64 15.71
CA LYS A 230 2.73 30.29 16.30
C LYS A 230 3.92 29.43 15.88
N ILE A 231 4.63 28.90 16.86
CA ILE A 231 5.64 27.86 16.64
C ILE A 231 5.01 26.51 17.02
N TYR A 232 4.84 25.63 16.04
CA TYR A 232 4.29 24.30 16.31
C TYR A 232 5.36 23.34 16.84
N LEU A 233 4.95 22.44 17.73
CA LEU A 233 5.83 21.40 18.25
C LEU A 233 6.17 20.36 17.15
N ALA A 234 5.19 19.95 16.35
CA ALA A 234 5.36 19.07 15.20
C ALA A 234 5.06 19.78 13.87
N THR A 235 5.61 19.28 12.76
CA THR A 235 5.37 19.81 11.41
C THR A 235 3.91 19.62 10.94
N GLY A 236 3.13 18.77 11.62
CA GLY A 236 1.71 18.56 11.35
C GLY A 236 0.95 18.00 12.56
N PRO A 237 -0.38 17.82 12.46
CA PRO A 237 -1.19 17.32 13.56
C PRO A 237 -0.95 15.84 13.79
N MET A 238 -0.14 15.51 14.79
CA MET A 238 0.36 14.15 15.05
C MET A 238 0.03 13.62 16.45
N PHE A 239 -0.62 14.44 17.26
CA PHE A 239 -1.01 14.09 18.60
C PHE A 239 -2.46 13.60 18.58
N THR A 240 -2.74 12.56 19.38
CA THR A 240 -4.10 12.30 19.87
C THR A 240 -4.39 13.30 20.98
N ALA A 241 -5.67 13.58 21.26
CA ALA A 241 -6.09 14.49 22.34
C ALA A 241 -5.32 14.22 23.65
N LYS A 242 -5.35 12.96 24.12
CA LYS A 242 -4.61 12.51 25.32
C LYS A 242 -3.11 12.79 25.25
N SER A 243 -2.46 12.53 24.12
CA SER A 243 -1.02 12.76 24.00
C SER A 243 -0.66 14.25 23.87
N ALA A 244 -1.55 15.07 23.31
CA ALA A 244 -1.41 16.51 23.25
C ALA A 244 -1.54 17.11 24.65
N GLU A 245 -2.61 16.79 25.38
CA GLU A 245 -2.84 17.21 26.78
C GLU A 245 -1.67 16.83 27.68
N GLN A 246 -1.16 15.60 27.59
CA GLN A 246 -0.01 15.16 28.38
C GLN A 246 1.24 15.99 28.11
N ALA A 247 1.54 16.28 26.85
CA ALA A 247 2.70 17.08 26.49
C ALA A 247 2.49 18.57 26.85
N LEU A 248 1.29 19.11 26.61
CA LEU A 248 0.88 20.46 27.00
C LEU A 248 1.08 20.67 28.50
N ASN A 249 0.52 19.79 29.33
CA ASN A 249 0.60 19.89 30.79
C ASN A 249 2.06 19.87 31.30
N VAL A 250 2.91 19.02 30.73
CA VAL A 250 4.33 18.96 31.12
C VAL A 250 5.06 20.27 30.77
N ILE A 251 4.77 20.85 29.60
CA ILE A 251 5.38 22.10 29.14
C ILE A 251 4.84 23.30 29.94
N ALA A 252 3.51 23.40 30.08
CA ALA A 252 2.83 24.47 30.81
C ALA A 252 3.27 24.52 32.28
N ASN A 253 3.33 23.37 32.95
CA ASN A 253 3.83 23.27 34.33
C ASN A 253 5.28 23.73 34.47
N PHE A 254 6.13 23.48 33.46
CA PHE A 254 7.50 23.96 33.50
C PHE A 254 7.59 25.48 33.25
N LEU A 255 6.74 26.02 32.38
CA LEU A 255 6.71 27.43 32.05
C LEU A 255 5.96 28.30 33.09
N ASN A 256 5.18 27.69 33.98
CA ASN A 256 4.25 28.37 34.88
C ASN A 256 3.23 29.24 34.12
N ILE A 257 2.71 28.74 33.01
CA ILE A 257 1.66 29.39 32.21
C ILE A 257 0.37 28.59 32.38
N GLU A 258 -0.77 29.26 32.51
CA GLU A 258 -2.08 28.59 32.49
C GLU A 258 -2.32 27.96 31.12
N SER A 259 -2.62 26.66 31.09
CA SER A 259 -3.07 25.99 29.86
C SER A 259 -4.47 26.49 29.51
N SER A 260 -4.65 27.10 28.34
CA SER A 260 -5.99 27.36 27.83
C SER A 260 -6.57 26.03 27.33
N ASN A 261 -7.75 25.67 27.83
CA ASN A 261 -8.49 24.46 27.46
C ASN A 261 -9.52 24.78 26.38
#